data_AF-A0A956RVG7-F1
#
_entry.id   AF-A0A956RVG7-F1
#
_cell.length_a   1.000
_cell.length_b   1.000
_cell.length_c   1.000
_cell.angle_alpha   90.00
_cell.angle_beta   90.00
_cell.angle_gamma   90.00
#
_symmetry.space_group_name_H-M   'P 1'
#
loop_
_entity.id
_entity.type
_entity.pdbx_description
1 polymer ?
#
loop_
_entity_poly.entity_id
_entity_poly.type
_entity_poly.pdbx_seq_one_letter_code
_entity_poly.pdbx_strand_id
1 'polypeptide(L)'
;MDLRYIIDTAGGILTNTQVTWRTLSKNNESIVDVYRNYFLPILIIPVIGKFVGFSLVGYSLPYTNAVVHVPFKQGVNELLLTYFLVVIFVYFFAYILKKSIERLGFVISLNNSFKLAAFSSTPLCLSGMLFLFPGFSQLVIFGAAYAIYLFYQGVIEIVDESGNKAISIVVVAIGVILSFWISLELLLNSFVRSIPG
;
A
#
# COMPACT_ATOMS: atom_id res chain seq x y z
N MET A 1 8.62 -12.80 13.98
CA MET A 1 8.76 -12.39 12.58
C MET A 1 9.34 -13.57 11.83
N ASP A 2 8.52 -14.26 11.03
CA ASP A 2 8.96 -15.40 10.22
C ASP A 2 9.17 -14.93 8.79
N LEU A 3 10.43 -14.79 8.38
CA LEU A 3 10.79 -14.32 7.04
C LEU A 3 10.27 -15.26 5.94
N ARG A 4 10.16 -16.55 6.23
CA ARG A 4 9.64 -17.53 5.27
C ARG A 4 8.18 -17.24 4.95
N TYR A 5 7.38 -16.98 5.99
CA TYR A 5 5.97 -16.61 5.82
C TYR A 5 5.81 -15.39 4.90
N ILE A 6 6.63 -14.35 5.06
CA ILE A 6 6.55 -13.14 4.22
C ILE A 6 6.88 -13.46 2.76
N ILE A 7 7.97 -14.19 2.53
CA ILE A 7 8.43 -14.54 1.18
C ILE A 7 7.43 -15.47 0.49
N ASP A 8 6.96 -16.51 1.18
CA ASP A 8 6.01 -17.48 0.64
C ASP A 8 4.67 -16.80 0.33
N THR A 9 4.20 -15.92 1.22
CA THR A 9 2.93 -15.21 1.01
C THR A 9 3.06 -14.15 -0.09
N ALA A 10 4.16 -13.39 -0.13
CA ALA A 10 4.40 -12.41 -1.19
C ALA A 10 4.61 -13.09 -2.55
N GLY A 11 5.42 -14.13 -2.63
CA GLY A 11 5.62 -14.91 -3.86
C GLY A 11 4.33 -15.60 -4.30
N GLY A 12 3.61 -16.22 -3.36
CA GLY A 12 2.34 -16.87 -3.60
C GLY A 12 1.28 -15.92 -4.12
N ILE A 13 1.12 -14.73 -3.54
CA ILE A 13 0.08 -13.80 -3.99
C ILE A 13 0.36 -13.22 -5.38
N LEU A 14 1.64 -13.10 -5.75
CA LEU A 14 2.09 -12.62 -7.06
C LEU A 14 2.04 -13.69 -8.17
N THR A 15 2.17 -14.97 -7.81
CA THR A 15 2.26 -16.08 -8.80
C THR A 15 1.00 -16.94 -8.81
N ASN A 16 0.49 -17.30 -7.64
CA ASN A 16 -0.63 -18.19 -7.41
C ASN A 16 -1.71 -17.48 -6.57
N THR A 17 -2.20 -16.35 -7.10
CA THR A 17 -3.11 -15.43 -6.40
C THR A 17 -4.33 -16.13 -5.78
N GLN A 18 -5.08 -16.92 -6.55
CA GLN A 18 -6.30 -17.59 -6.07
C GLN A 18 -6.03 -18.59 -4.93
N VAL A 19 -5.01 -19.45 -5.10
CA VAL A 19 -4.64 -20.45 -4.08
C VAL A 19 -4.21 -19.76 -2.78
N THR A 20 -3.44 -18.68 -2.91
CA THR A 20 -2.95 -17.91 -1.76
C THR A 20 -4.11 -17.22 -1.04
N TRP A 21 -5.02 -16.56 -1.76
CA TRP A 21 -6.21 -15.94 -1.16
C TRP A 21 -7.10 -16.96 -0.44
N ARG A 22 -7.32 -18.15 -1.01
CA ARG A 22 -8.07 -19.22 -0.33
C ARG A 22 -7.40 -19.73 0.95
N THR A 23 -6.07 -19.69 1.01
CA THR A 23 -5.33 -20.06 2.21
C THR A 23 -5.46 -18.96 3.26
N LEU A 24 -5.29 -17.69 2.85
CA LEU A 24 -5.41 -16.52 3.72
C LEU A 24 -6.84 -16.27 4.25
N SER A 25 -7.86 -16.64 3.47
CA SER A 25 -9.26 -16.54 3.88
C SER A 25 -9.61 -17.57 4.97
N LYS A 26 -8.98 -18.76 4.92
CA LYS A 26 -9.13 -19.81 5.93
C LYS A 26 -8.34 -19.56 7.21
N ASN A 27 -7.18 -18.91 7.12
CA ASN A 27 -6.36 -18.60 8.28
C ASN A 27 -7.07 -17.60 9.18
N ASN A 28 -7.31 -17.88 10.46
CA ASN A 28 -8.01 -16.94 11.35
C ASN A 28 -7.03 -15.97 12.05
N GLU A 29 -6.22 -15.28 11.27
CA GLU A 29 -5.22 -14.33 11.78
C GLU A 29 -5.88 -13.05 12.32
N SER A 30 -5.38 -12.56 13.45
CA SER A 30 -5.80 -11.28 14.00
C SER A 30 -5.15 -10.12 13.23
N ILE A 31 -5.75 -8.94 13.31
CA ILE A 31 -5.19 -7.71 12.72
C ILE A 31 -3.76 -7.46 13.24
N VAL A 32 -3.52 -7.72 14.52
CA VAL A 32 -2.21 -7.53 15.16
C VAL A 32 -1.18 -8.48 14.58
N ASP A 33 -1.58 -9.74 14.31
CA ASP A 33 -0.68 -10.73 13.70
C ASP A 33 -0.29 -10.34 12.29
N VAL A 34 -1.27 -9.93 11.46
CA VAL A 34 -1.00 -9.48 10.09
C VAL A 34 -0.12 -8.22 10.08
N TYR A 35 -0.36 -7.28 11.00
CA TYR A 35 0.51 -6.11 11.17
C TYR A 35 1.96 -6.49 11.46
N ARG A 36 2.17 -7.27 12.52
CA ARG A 36 3.51 -7.55 13.04
C ARG A 36 4.29 -8.53 12.17
N ASN A 37 3.61 -9.54 11.63
CA ASN A 37 4.26 -10.64 10.93
C ASN A 37 4.39 -10.40 9.42
N TYR A 38 3.62 -9.46 8.85
CA TYR A 38 3.63 -9.23 7.40
C TYR A 38 3.71 -7.75 7.00
N PHE A 39 2.74 -6.92 7.41
CA PHE A 39 2.58 -5.58 6.87
C PHE A 39 3.68 -4.61 7.30
N LEU A 40 4.08 -4.60 8.58
CA LEU A 40 5.14 -3.70 9.07
C LEU A 40 6.50 -3.99 8.39
N PRO A 41 6.96 -5.25 8.27
CA PRO A 41 8.18 -5.56 7.53
C PRO A 41 8.11 -5.14 6.05
N ILE A 42 6.99 -5.39 5.37
CA ILE A 42 6.88 -5.09 3.94
C ILE A 42 6.79 -3.59 3.68
N LEU A 43 6.22 -2.82 4.60
CA LEU A 43 6.10 -1.37 4.52
C LEU A 43 7.45 -0.65 4.62
N ILE A 44 8.46 -1.27 5.25
CA ILE A 44 9.80 -0.69 5.34
C ILE A 44 10.43 -0.53 3.94
N ILE A 45 10.14 -1.46 3.02
CA ILE A 45 10.67 -1.45 1.65
C ILE A 45 10.31 -0.17 0.88
N PRO A 46 9.03 0.17 0.67
CA PRO A 46 8.66 1.37 -0.08
C PRO A 46 9.05 2.66 0.67
N VAL A 47 9.05 2.65 2.00
CA VAL A 47 9.40 3.84 2.81
C VAL A 47 10.89 4.18 2.68
N ILE A 48 11.78 3.18 2.78
CA ILE A 48 13.21 3.37 2.55
C ILE A 48 13.49 3.64 1.07
N GLY A 49 12.86 2.89 0.16
CA GLY A 49 13.02 3.08 -1.29
C GLY A 49 12.66 4.50 -1.72
N LYS A 50 11.55 5.03 -1.20
CA LYS A 50 11.12 6.43 -1.40
C LYS A 50 12.16 7.40 -0.83
N PHE A 51 12.55 7.27 0.44
CA PHE A 51 13.51 8.18 1.06
C PHE A 51 14.85 8.22 0.30
N VAL A 52 15.39 7.06 -0.05
CA VAL A 52 16.68 6.95 -0.75
C VAL A 52 16.55 7.49 -2.17
N GLY A 53 15.47 7.15 -2.89
CA GLY A 53 15.20 7.69 -4.22
C GLY A 53 15.09 9.22 -4.21
N PHE A 54 14.24 9.78 -3.36
CA PHE A 54 14.04 11.23 -3.35
C PHE A 54 15.21 12.03 -2.74
N SER A 55 15.97 11.46 -1.80
CA SER A 55 17.11 12.16 -1.18
C SER A 55 18.41 12.05 -1.98
N LEU A 56 18.75 10.85 -2.48
CA LEU A 56 20.02 10.62 -3.19
C LEU A 56 19.89 10.81 -4.70
N VAL A 57 18.80 10.33 -5.30
CA VAL A 57 18.60 10.42 -6.75
C VAL A 57 17.98 11.77 -7.14
N GLY A 58 17.11 12.30 -6.28
CA GLY A 58 16.37 13.52 -6.55
C GLY A 58 15.27 13.30 -7.59
N TYR A 59 14.34 14.25 -7.69
CA TYR A 59 13.31 14.24 -8.72
C TYR A 59 13.50 15.42 -9.65
N SER A 60 13.36 15.17 -10.95
CA SER A 60 13.35 16.25 -11.94
C SER A 60 12.00 16.95 -11.88
N LEU A 61 11.98 18.26 -11.66
CA LEU A 61 10.75 19.01 -11.89
C LEU A 61 10.37 18.92 -13.38
N PRO A 62 9.10 18.59 -13.70
CA PRO A 62 8.65 18.66 -15.07
C PRO A 62 8.86 20.09 -15.59
N TYR A 63 9.32 20.21 -16.85
CA TYR A 63 9.59 21.45 -17.58
C TYR A 63 10.86 22.25 -17.24
N THR A 64 11.65 21.89 -16.24
CA THR A 64 12.84 22.69 -15.88
C THR A 64 14.18 21.96 -15.91
N ASN A 65 14.23 20.64 -16.18
CA ASN A 65 15.44 19.79 -16.09
C ASN A 65 16.23 19.95 -14.77
N ALA A 66 15.67 20.65 -13.78
CA ALA A 66 16.27 20.87 -12.49
C ALA A 66 16.02 19.62 -11.64
N VAL A 67 17.11 18.97 -11.22
CA VAL A 67 17.07 17.88 -10.27
C VAL A 67 17.02 18.50 -8.88
N VAL A 68 15.91 18.32 -8.19
CA VAL A 68 15.77 18.74 -6.79
C VAL A 68 15.97 17.53 -5.90
N HIS A 69 16.93 17.65 -5.00
CA HIS A 69 17.19 16.66 -3.97
C HIS A 69 16.49 17.09 -2.69
N VAL A 70 15.81 16.16 -2.04
CA VAL A 70 15.28 16.42 -0.70
C VAL A 70 16.46 16.46 0.27
N PRO A 71 16.63 17.55 1.05
CA PRO A 71 17.66 17.63 2.07
C PRO A 71 17.57 16.46 3.04
N PHE A 72 18.71 15.86 3.39
CA PHE A 72 18.74 14.64 4.22
C PHE A 72 17.92 14.74 5.51
N LYS A 73 18.01 15.87 6.23
CA LYS A 73 17.23 16.11 7.46
C LYS A 73 15.72 16.14 7.20
N GLN A 74 15.28 16.72 6.09
CA GLN A 74 13.87 16.77 5.71
C GLN A 74 13.37 15.39 5.30
N GLY A 75 14.15 14.65 4.50
CA GLY A 75 13.78 13.31 4.07
C GLY A 75 13.63 12.32 5.24
N VAL A 76 14.45 12.42 6.29
CA VAL A 76 14.32 11.55 7.48
C VAL A 76 13.00 11.84 8.23
N ASN A 77 12.62 13.11 8.37
CA ASN A 77 11.36 13.48 9.00
C ASN A 77 10.16 12.99 8.17
N GLU A 78 10.21 13.16 6.84
CA GLU A 78 9.18 12.64 5.94
C GLU A 78 9.06 11.12 5.98
N LEU A 79 10.20 10.42 6.06
CA LEU A 79 10.25 8.95 6.18
C LEU A 79 9.47 8.52 7.42
N LEU A 80 9.81 9.09 8.59
CA LEU A 80 9.16 8.75 9.86
C LEU A 80 7.67 9.08 9.82
N LEU A 81 7.31 10.28 9.38
CA LEU A 81 5.92 10.72 9.31
C LEU A 81 5.11 9.81 8.38
N THR A 82 5.61 9.55 7.17
CA THR A 82 4.98 8.66 6.19
C THR A 82 4.76 7.26 6.77
N TYR A 83 5.77 6.72 7.45
CA TYR A 83 5.67 5.39 8.06
C TYR A 83 4.50 5.32 9.06
N PHE A 84 4.45 6.25 10.03
CA PHE A 84 3.37 6.27 11.02
C PHE A 84 1.99 6.51 10.40
N LEU A 85 1.89 7.42 9.43
CA LEU A 85 0.62 7.73 8.77
C LEU A 85 0.09 6.54 7.96
N VAL A 86 0.95 5.82 7.24
CA VAL A 86 0.52 4.65 6.45
C VAL A 86 0.08 3.51 7.36
N VAL A 87 0.77 3.29 8.49
CA VAL A 87 0.34 2.31 9.50
C VAL A 87 -1.05 2.66 10.00
N ILE A 88 -1.32 3.89 10.43
CA ILE A 88 -2.66 4.26 10.91
C ILE A 88 -3.70 4.15 9.79
N PHE A 89 -3.32 4.58 8.58
CA PHE A 89 -4.21 4.59 7.44
C PHE A 89 -4.67 3.20 7.03
N VAL A 90 -3.81 2.17 7.01
CA VAL A 90 -4.23 0.85 6.54
C VAL A 90 -5.31 0.22 7.43
N TYR A 91 -5.28 0.49 8.74
CA TYR A 91 -6.37 0.10 9.65
C TYR A 91 -7.67 0.87 9.34
N PHE A 92 -7.57 2.18 9.15
CA PHE A 92 -8.72 3.02 8.81
C PHE A 92 -9.32 2.66 7.46
N PHE A 93 -8.48 2.36 6.48
CA PHE A 93 -8.85 1.88 5.16
C PHE A 93 -9.59 0.54 5.24
N ALA A 94 -9.10 -0.42 6.03
CA ALA A 94 -9.79 -1.68 6.27
C ALA A 94 -11.20 -1.46 6.88
N TYR A 95 -11.34 -0.49 7.78
CA TYR A 95 -12.65 -0.12 8.34
C TYR A 95 -13.60 0.49 7.30
N ILE A 96 -13.09 1.37 6.42
CA ILE A 96 -13.89 1.93 5.31
C ILE A 96 -14.27 0.83 4.31
N LEU A 97 -13.35 -0.09 4.00
CA LEU A 97 -13.62 -1.23 3.14
C LEU A 97 -14.72 -2.11 3.72
N LYS A 98 -14.63 -2.46 5.00
CA LYS A 98 -15.66 -3.21 5.71
C LYS A 98 -17.04 -2.55 5.52
N LYS A 99 -17.14 -1.24 5.81
CA LYS A 99 -18.40 -0.49 5.64
C LYS A 99 -18.89 -0.48 4.19
N SER A 100 -17.98 -0.37 3.23
CA SER A 100 -18.31 -0.38 1.81
C SER A 100 -18.87 -1.73 1.37
N ILE A 101 -18.29 -2.82 1.88
CA ILE A 101 -18.73 -4.20 1.63
C ILE A 101 -20.10 -4.46 2.30
N GLU A 102 -20.26 -4.05 3.56
CA GLU A 102 -21.53 -4.19 4.31
C GLU A 102 -22.67 -3.40 3.65
N ARG A 103 -22.40 -2.21 3.10
CA ARG A 103 -23.39 -1.42 2.34
C ARG A 103 -23.93 -2.14 1.10
N LEU A 104 -23.18 -3.09 0.55
CA LEU A 104 -23.56 -3.87 -0.62
C LEU A 104 -24.30 -5.18 -0.27
N GLY A 105 -24.51 -5.43 1.03
CA GLY A 105 -25.25 -6.57 1.57
C GLY A 105 -24.39 -7.76 1.99
N PHE A 106 -23.06 -7.62 2.02
CA PHE A 106 -22.16 -8.71 2.38
C PHE A 106 -21.68 -8.60 3.83
N VAL A 107 -21.51 -9.75 4.48
CA VAL A 107 -20.98 -9.82 5.84
C VAL A 107 -19.49 -10.13 5.78
N ILE A 108 -18.66 -9.22 6.28
CA ILE A 108 -17.21 -9.41 6.36
C ILE A 108 -16.68 -8.99 7.72
N SER A 109 -15.75 -9.77 8.27
CA SER A 109 -15.04 -9.42 9.50
C SER A 109 -14.02 -8.31 9.23
N LEU A 110 -13.74 -7.47 10.25
CA LEU A 110 -12.71 -6.44 10.13
C LEU A 110 -11.33 -7.05 9.82
N ASN A 111 -11.03 -8.23 10.37
CA ASN A 111 -9.81 -8.97 10.10
C ASN A 111 -9.69 -9.31 8.62
N ASN A 112 -10.76 -9.78 7.98
CA ASN A 112 -10.74 -10.12 6.56
C ASN A 112 -10.62 -8.88 5.67
N SER A 113 -11.30 -7.78 5.99
CA SER A 113 -11.10 -6.50 5.31
C SER A 113 -9.68 -5.95 5.45
N PHE A 114 -9.05 -6.19 6.61
CA PHE A 114 -7.67 -5.81 6.85
C PHE A 114 -6.68 -6.63 6.02
N LYS A 115 -6.88 -7.95 5.95
CA LYS A 115 -6.09 -8.83 5.07
C LYS A 115 -6.18 -8.39 3.61
N LEU A 116 -7.38 -8.08 3.14
CA LEU A 116 -7.62 -7.53 1.81
C LEU A 116 -6.70 -6.34 1.53
N ALA A 117 -6.72 -5.34 2.41
CA ALA A 117 -5.89 -4.14 2.30
C ALA A 117 -4.38 -4.43 2.37
N ALA A 118 -3.95 -5.22 3.35
CA ALA A 118 -2.54 -5.47 3.60
C ALA A 118 -1.90 -6.31 2.49
N PHE A 119 -2.52 -7.43 2.12
CA PHE A 119 -1.95 -8.35 1.13
C PHE A 119 -2.09 -7.85 -0.31
N SER A 120 -3.12 -7.07 -0.65
CA SER A 120 -3.21 -6.47 -1.99
C SER A 120 -2.17 -5.37 -2.21
N SER A 121 -1.68 -4.74 -1.13
CA SER A 121 -0.66 -3.70 -1.20
C SER A 121 0.75 -4.22 -1.48
N THR A 122 0.97 -5.53 -1.41
CA THR A 122 2.26 -6.20 -1.61
C THR A 122 3.00 -5.82 -2.90
N PRO A 123 2.41 -5.94 -4.11
CA PRO A 123 3.07 -5.51 -5.34
C PRO A 123 3.41 -4.02 -5.37
N LEU A 124 2.57 -3.18 -4.74
CA LEU A 124 2.84 -1.74 -4.63
C LEU A 124 4.00 -1.46 -3.67
N CYS A 125 4.11 -2.21 -2.57
CA CYS A 125 5.23 -2.08 -1.64
C CYS A 125 6.54 -2.53 -2.29
N LEU A 126 6.51 -3.63 -3.04
CA LEU A 126 7.67 -4.17 -3.75
C LEU A 126 8.10 -3.25 -4.90
N SER A 127 7.16 -2.65 -5.64
CA SER A 127 7.50 -1.67 -6.67
C SER A 127 8.13 -0.41 -6.08
N GLY A 128 7.98 -0.15 -4.77
CA GLY A 128 8.71 0.88 -4.06
C GLY A 128 10.24 0.75 -4.14
N MET A 129 10.80 -0.44 -4.41
CA MET A 129 12.24 -0.60 -4.67
C MET A 129 12.69 0.08 -5.97
N LEU A 130 11.79 0.27 -6.94
CA LEU A 130 12.11 0.89 -8.23
C LEU A 130 12.46 2.38 -8.08
N PHE A 131 12.06 3.02 -6.97
CA PHE A 131 12.48 4.39 -6.67
C PHE A 131 14.00 4.53 -6.43
N LEU A 132 14.71 3.43 -6.15
CA LEU A 132 16.17 3.44 -6.03
C LEU A 132 16.89 3.65 -7.37
N PHE A 133 16.22 3.34 -8.49
CA PHE A 133 16.83 3.42 -9.82
C PHE A 133 16.22 4.60 -10.62
N PRO A 134 17.01 5.66 -10.92
CA PRO A 134 16.54 6.76 -11.76
C PRO A 134 16.04 6.24 -13.12
N GLY A 135 14.86 6.67 -13.54
CA GLY A 135 14.23 6.27 -14.81
C GLY A 135 13.38 4.99 -14.76
N PHE A 136 13.37 4.25 -13.65
CA PHE A 136 12.46 3.12 -13.44
C PHE A 136 11.25 3.46 -12.56
N SER A 137 11.18 4.69 -12.04
CA SER A 137 10.07 5.14 -11.21
C SER A 137 8.73 5.11 -11.96
N GLN A 138 8.71 5.30 -13.29
CA GLN A 138 7.48 5.14 -14.07
C GLN A 138 6.94 3.71 -14.04
N LEU A 139 7.78 2.69 -13.84
CA LEU A 139 7.33 1.29 -13.81
C LEU A 139 6.54 0.96 -12.54
N VAL A 140 6.56 1.83 -11.53
CA VAL A 140 5.72 1.69 -10.32
C VAL A 140 4.23 1.60 -10.68
N ILE A 141 3.81 2.19 -11.81
CA ILE A 141 2.43 2.11 -12.30
C ILE A 141 1.98 0.67 -12.57
N PHE A 142 2.88 -0.21 -13.03
CA PHE A 142 2.57 -1.63 -13.23
C PHE A 142 2.33 -2.33 -11.90
N GLY A 143 3.13 -2.01 -10.87
CA GLY A 143 2.92 -2.52 -9.51
C GLY A 143 1.57 -2.06 -8.94
N ALA A 144 1.19 -0.80 -9.17
CA ALA A 144 -0.11 -0.26 -8.75
C ALA A 144 -1.28 -0.93 -9.50
N ALA A 145 -1.17 -1.09 -10.82
CA ALA A 145 -2.17 -1.80 -11.62
C ALA A 145 -2.35 -3.25 -11.15
N TYR A 146 -1.24 -3.94 -10.85
CA TYR A 146 -1.29 -5.29 -10.32
C TYR A 146 -1.87 -5.36 -8.91
N ALA A 147 -1.60 -4.37 -8.05
CA ALA A 147 -2.23 -4.25 -6.73
C ALA A 147 -3.77 -4.18 -6.83
N ILE A 148 -4.29 -3.42 -7.78
CA ILE A 148 -5.75 -3.32 -8.04
C ILE A 148 -6.31 -4.67 -8.47
N TYR A 149 -5.60 -5.37 -9.36
CA TYR A 149 -6.00 -6.72 -9.78
C TYR A 149 -6.02 -7.71 -8.61
N LEU A 150 -4.98 -7.72 -7.77
CA LEU A 150 -4.93 -8.58 -6.58
C LEU A 150 -6.04 -8.25 -5.59
N PHE A 151 -6.35 -6.95 -5.42
CA PHE A 151 -7.44 -6.51 -4.56
C PHE A 151 -8.79 -7.03 -5.08
N TYR A 152 -9.05 -6.92 -6.39
CA TYR A 152 -10.26 -7.48 -7.01
C TYR A 152 -10.37 -8.99 -6.81
N GLN A 153 -9.28 -9.75 -7.02
CA GLN A 153 -9.26 -11.19 -6.77
C GLN A 153 -9.50 -11.53 -5.29
N GLY A 154 -8.91 -10.76 -4.37
CA GLY A 154 -9.15 -10.92 -2.94
C GLY A 154 -10.61 -10.65 -2.57
N VAL A 155 -11.25 -9.66 -3.20
CA VAL A 155 -12.69 -9.38 -2.98
C VAL A 155 -13.52 -10.56 -3.45
N ILE A 156 -13.25 -11.10 -4.65
CA ILE A 156 -13.96 -12.28 -5.15
C ILE A 156 -13.83 -13.45 -4.17
N GLU A 157 -12.63 -13.76 -3.69
CA GLU A 157 -12.43 -14.97 -2.87
C GLU A 157 -12.84 -14.82 -1.40
N ILE A 158 -12.86 -13.60 -0.85
CA ILE A 158 -13.23 -13.37 0.56
C ILE A 158 -14.71 -12.99 0.72
N VAL A 159 -15.25 -12.25 -0.24
CA VAL A 159 -16.65 -11.77 -0.23
C VAL A 159 -17.56 -12.73 -1.02
N ASP A 160 -16.98 -13.65 -1.80
CA ASP A 160 -17.69 -14.60 -2.67
C ASP A 160 -18.63 -13.89 -3.67
N GLU A 161 -18.16 -12.77 -4.23
CA GLU A 161 -18.90 -11.94 -5.16
C GLU A 161 -18.02 -11.58 -6.37
N SER A 162 -18.46 -11.97 -7.58
CA SER A 162 -17.70 -11.77 -8.82
C SER A 162 -18.42 -10.89 -9.86
N GLY A 163 -19.17 -9.88 -9.41
CA GLY A 163 -19.99 -9.03 -10.28
C GLY A 163 -19.77 -7.51 -10.13
N ASN A 164 -20.79 -6.73 -10.53
CA ASN A 164 -20.76 -5.25 -10.46
C ASN A 164 -20.50 -4.70 -9.04
N LYS A 165 -20.87 -5.46 -8.01
CA LYS A 165 -20.64 -5.06 -6.61
C LYS A 165 -19.16 -5.13 -6.24
N ALA A 166 -18.43 -6.15 -6.71
CA ALA A 166 -16.99 -6.25 -6.51
C ALA A 166 -16.26 -5.06 -7.16
N ILE A 167 -16.65 -4.69 -8.38
CA ILE A 167 -16.11 -3.50 -9.06
C ILE A 167 -16.39 -2.24 -8.25
N SER A 168 -17.60 -2.10 -7.70
CA SER A 168 -17.95 -0.96 -6.85
C SER A 168 -17.05 -0.86 -5.61
N ILE A 169 -16.72 -1.98 -4.97
CA ILE A 169 -15.79 -2.03 -3.83
C ILE A 169 -14.39 -1.57 -4.26
N VAL A 170 -13.89 -2.04 -5.41
CA VAL A 170 -12.59 -1.64 -5.96
C VAL A 170 -12.56 -0.13 -6.25
N VAL A 171 -13.61 0.42 -6.85
CA VAL A 171 -13.68 1.86 -7.16
C VAL A 171 -13.64 2.70 -5.89
N VAL A 172 -14.40 2.31 -4.85
CA VAL A 172 -14.36 2.98 -3.55
C VAL A 172 -12.96 2.86 -2.93
N ALA A 173 -12.34 1.68 -3.00
CA ALA A 173 -10.99 1.45 -2.51
C ALA A 173 -9.97 2.40 -3.15
N ILE A 174 -9.99 2.50 -4.49
CA ILE A 174 -9.13 3.41 -5.25
C ILE A 174 -9.36 4.86 -4.83
N GLY A 175 -10.63 5.29 -4.73
CA GLY A 175 -10.96 6.66 -4.31
C GLY A 175 -10.41 7.02 -2.93
N VAL A 176 -10.48 6.10 -1.97
CA VAL A 176 -9.94 6.32 -0.61
C VAL A 176 -8.41 6.36 -0.62
N ILE A 177 -7.76 5.47 -1.38
CA ILE A 177 -6.29 5.46 -1.52
C ILE A 177 -5.79 6.75 -2.16
N LEU A 178 -6.43 7.22 -3.23
CA LEU A 178 -6.07 8.48 -3.89
C LEU A 178 -6.28 9.68 -2.96
N SER A 179 -7.41 9.72 -2.24
CA SER A 179 -7.69 10.79 -1.27
C SER A 179 -6.63 10.84 -0.17
N PHE A 180 -6.21 9.67 0.33
CA PHE A 180 -5.13 9.58 1.31
C PHE A 180 -3.79 10.03 0.74
N TRP A 181 -3.45 9.60 -0.47
CA TRP A 181 -2.19 9.96 -1.11
C TRP A 181 -2.07 11.49 -1.30
N ILE A 182 -3.13 12.13 -1.80
CA ILE A 182 -3.20 13.59 -1.94
C ILE A 182 -3.07 14.28 -0.56
N SER A 183 -3.82 13.79 0.44
CA SER A 183 -3.79 14.36 1.80
C SER A 183 -2.40 14.25 2.43
N LEU A 184 -1.73 13.12 2.20
CA LEU A 184 -0.37 12.86 2.68
C LEU A 184 0.62 13.85 2.05
N GLU A 185 0.56 14.05 0.74
CA GLU A 185 1.45 15.00 0.05
C GLU A 185 1.23 16.45 0.50
N LEU A 186 -0.02 16.86 0.69
CA LEU A 186 -0.34 18.18 1.24
C LEU A 186 0.24 18.36 2.64
N LEU A 187 0.08 17.34 3.49
CA LEU A 187 0.60 17.36 4.85
C LEU A 187 2.13 17.41 4.86
N LEU A 188 2.80 16.57 4.07
CA LEU A 188 4.26 16.58 3.94
C LEU A 188 4.76 17.95 3.43
N ASN A 189 4.17 18.50 2.38
CA ASN A 189 4.56 19.81 1.83
C ASN A 189 4.34 20.96 2.83
N SER A 190 3.24 20.93 3.59
CA SER A 190 3.01 21.92 4.65
C SER A 190 4.05 21.83 5.77
N PHE A 191 4.47 20.61 6.12
CA PHE A 191 5.49 20.37 7.14
C PHE A 191 6.88 20.82 6.66
N VAL A 192 7.22 20.54 5.40
CA VAL A 192 8.49 20.96 4.77
C VAL A 192 8.60 22.48 4.68
N ARG A 193 7.53 23.18 4.27
CA ARG A 193 7.51 24.65 4.23
C ARG A 193 7.62 25.29 5.62
N SER A 194 7.27 24.57 6.68
CA SER A 194 7.33 25.07 8.06
C SER A 194 8.72 24.98 8.69
N ILE A 195 9.68 24.25 8.09
CA ILE A 195 11.06 24.16 8.59
C ILE A 195 11.87 25.25 7.86
N PRO A 196 12.23 26.37 8.51
CA PRO A 196 13.13 27.35 7.90
C PRO A 196 14.47 26.68 7.59
N GLY A 197 14.94 26.87 6.35
CA GLY A 197 16.22 26.37 5.84
C GLY A 197 17.42 27.02 6.52
#